data_AF-A0A6A6AL91-F1
#
_entry.id   AF-A0A6A6AL91-F1
#
_cell.length_a   1.000
_cell.length_b   1.000
_cell.length_c   1.000
_cell.angle_alpha   90.00
_cell.angle_beta   90.00
_cell.angle_gamma   90.00
#
_symmetry.space_group_name_H-M   'P 1'
#
loop_
_entity.id
_entity.type
_entity.pdbx_description
1 polymer ?
#
loop_
_entity_poly.entity_id
_entity_poly.type
_entity_poly.pdbx_seq_one_letter_code
_entity_poly.pdbx_strand_id
1 'polypeptide(L)'
;MAYFPPPDFQNKSDGTSAEAEDLRSPDPSSEEALDENPTTQDKPKAPKQLQYVRLSPLNARMFTWSNDPDDLSLDTYFNPLKPNLPDEYNIQGLLPVLREPKGAQRFLLRDARDRFYLFDEFEGELWWVKFRPGEETECLEEVWEKCMWILGEVSMCNVCSEAVFWDYNPADDVGKAGYYECGYAFSSMSHGERV
;
A
#
# COMPACT_ATOMS: atom_id res chain seq x y z
N MET A 1 -17.43 31.31 27.35
CA MET A 1 -17.71 30.19 28.27
C MET A 1 -19.08 29.64 27.92
N ALA A 2 -19.13 28.48 27.27
CA ALA A 2 -20.37 27.81 26.90
C ALA A 2 -20.60 26.62 27.85
N TYR A 3 -21.81 26.51 28.37
CA TYR A 3 -22.23 25.54 29.39
C TYR A 3 -22.74 24.27 28.70
N PHE A 4 -22.15 23.11 28.99
CA PHE A 4 -22.62 21.80 28.53
C PHE A 4 -23.33 21.07 29.69
N PRO A 5 -24.57 20.57 29.52
CA PRO A 5 -25.18 19.68 30.49
C PRO A 5 -24.68 18.22 30.34
N PRO A 6 -24.65 17.42 31.41
CA PRO A 6 -24.23 16.02 31.37
C PRO A 6 -25.35 15.08 30.89
N PRO A 7 -25.00 13.88 30.37
CA PRO A 7 -25.99 12.89 29.96
C PRO A 7 -26.52 12.05 31.14
N ASP A 8 -27.84 11.87 31.17
CA ASP A 8 -28.56 10.98 32.07
C ASP A 8 -28.25 9.50 31.77
N PHE A 9 -27.83 8.78 32.81
CA PHE A 9 -27.68 7.31 32.81
C PHE A 9 -28.77 6.69 33.67
N GLN A 10 -29.79 6.11 33.03
CA GLN A 10 -30.79 5.19 33.60
C GLN A 10 -31.37 4.37 32.41
N ASN A 11 -31.74 3.09 32.47
CA ASN A 11 -31.82 2.11 33.54
C ASN A 11 -31.89 0.69 32.92
N LYS A 12 -31.69 -0.30 33.80
CA LYS A 12 -31.91 -1.74 33.65
C LYS A 12 -33.25 -2.14 33.01
N SER A 13 -33.24 -3.28 32.32
CA SER A 13 -34.33 -4.26 32.38
C SER A 13 -33.78 -5.68 32.39
N ASP A 14 -34.02 -6.38 33.50
CA ASP A 14 -33.94 -7.84 33.66
C ASP A 14 -35.10 -8.52 32.90
N GLY A 15 -34.91 -9.79 32.50
CA GLY A 15 -35.93 -10.59 31.81
C GLY A 15 -35.63 -12.08 31.77
N THR A 16 -35.89 -12.75 32.89
CA THR A 16 -36.07 -14.19 33.17
C THR A 16 -36.75 -15.02 32.06
N SER A 17 -36.28 -16.25 31.80
CA SER A 17 -36.96 -17.50 32.20
C SER A 17 -36.40 -18.73 31.48
N ALA A 18 -36.07 -19.74 32.27
CA ALA A 18 -35.84 -21.11 31.84
C ALA A 18 -37.17 -21.80 31.54
N GLU A 19 -37.18 -22.71 30.57
CA GLU A 19 -38.04 -23.90 30.59
C GLU A 19 -37.29 -25.08 29.96
N ALA A 20 -37.41 -26.20 30.66
CA ALA A 20 -36.79 -27.48 30.40
C ALA A 20 -37.81 -28.43 29.76
N GLU A 21 -37.31 -29.64 29.45
CA GLU A 21 -38.06 -30.86 29.10
C GLU A 21 -38.53 -30.97 27.64
N ASP A 22 -37.87 -31.84 26.86
CA ASP A 22 -38.62 -33.01 26.38
C ASP A 22 -37.68 -34.21 26.14
N LEU A 23 -38.02 -35.29 26.84
CA LEU A 23 -37.38 -36.60 26.80
C LEU A 23 -38.06 -37.40 25.69
N ARG A 24 -37.33 -37.71 24.60
CA ARG A 24 -37.73 -38.81 23.71
C ARG A 24 -36.60 -39.80 23.51
N SER A 25 -36.85 -40.98 24.07
CA SER A 25 -36.07 -42.21 24.07
C SER A 25 -35.69 -42.72 22.67
N PRO A 26 -34.70 -43.64 22.58
CA PRO A 26 -34.10 -44.10 21.34
C PRO A 26 -34.89 -45.27 20.75
N ASP A 27 -34.84 -45.42 19.43
CA ASP A 27 -35.15 -46.68 18.75
C ASP A 27 -33.96 -47.14 17.90
N PRO A 28 -33.69 -48.46 17.83
CA PRO A 28 -32.52 -49.04 17.20
C PRO A 28 -32.78 -49.48 15.75
N SER A 29 -31.67 -49.61 15.03
CA SER A 29 -31.47 -50.56 13.92
C SER A 29 -32.16 -50.25 12.59
N SER A 30 -31.35 -49.92 11.57
CA SER A 30 -31.22 -50.71 10.34
C SER A 30 -30.08 -50.18 9.48
N GLU A 31 -29.30 -51.12 8.97
CA GLU A 31 -28.13 -50.98 8.11
C GLU A 31 -28.46 -50.52 6.67
N GLU A 32 -27.37 -50.31 5.91
CA GLU A 32 -27.25 -50.09 4.46
C GLU A 32 -27.21 -48.62 4.01
N ALA A 33 -26.33 -48.14 3.13
CA ALA A 33 -25.03 -48.53 2.58
C ALA A 33 -24.57 -47.32 1.72
N LEU A 34 -23.25 -47.14 1.56
CA LEU A 34 -22.56 -46.35 0.52
C LEU A 34 -22.74 -44.81 0.54
N ASP A 35 -21.64 -44.06 0.68
CA ASP A 35 -20.98 -43.37 -0.44
C ASP A 35 -19.95 -42.33 0.09
N GLU A 36 -19.08 -41.89 -0.81
CA GLU A 36 -17.76 -41.27 -0.68
C GLU A 36 -17.54 -40.00 0.16
N ASN A 37 -16.25 -39.86 0.54
CA ASN A 37 -15.40 -38.65 0.64
C ASN A 37 -15.10 -37.99 2.02
N PRO A 38 -13.83 -37.54 2.20
CA PRO A 38 -13.20 -37.31 3.48
C PRO A 38 -13.59 -35.95 4.05
N THR A 39 -14.01 -35.95 5.31
CA THR A 39 -14.07 -34.73 6.12
C THR A 39 -12.65 -34.30 6.46
N THR A 40 -11.96 -33.70 5.49
CA THR A 40 -10.81 -32.85 5.76
C THR A 40 -11.38 -31.64 6.49
N GLN A 41 -11.21 -31.60 7.81
CA GLN A 41 -11.46 -30.39 8.59
C GLN A 41 -10.53 -29.30 8.04
N ASP A 42 -11.10 -28.41 7.22
CA ASP A 42 -10.49 -27.17 6.79
C ASP A 42 -10.18 -26.37 8.05
N LYS A 43 -8.92 -26.44 8.51
CA LYS A 43 -8.40 -25.48 9.47
C LYS A 43 -8.63 -24.09 8.87
N PRO A 44 -9.23 -23.14 9.62
CA PRO A 44 -9.30 -21.75 9.17
C PRO A 44 -7.89 -21.30 8.82
N LYS A 45 -7.65 -21.09 7.52
CA LYS A 45 -6.39 -20.58 7.01
C LYS A 45 -6.20 -19.23 7.69
N ALA A 46 -5.18 -19.12 8.54
CA ALA A 46 -4.88 -17.88 9.26
C ALA A 46 -4.93 -16.71 8.26
N PRO A 47 -5.50 -15.55 8.64
CA PRO A 47 -5.65 -14.42 7.72
C PRO A 47 -4.29 -14.11 7.11
N LYS A 48 -4.21 -14.15 5.77
CA LYS A 48 -3.00 -13.78 5.05
C LYS A 48 -2.64 -12.36 5.47
N GLN A 49 -1.52 -12.20 6.17
CA GLN A 49 -0.99 -10.90 6.52
C GLN A 49 -0.73 -10.12 5.23
N LEU A 50 -1.38 -8.96 5.09
CA LEU A 50 -1.20 -8.09 3.92
C LEU A 50 0.22 -7.50 3.95
N GLN A 51 0.84 -7.40 2.77
CA GLN A 51 2.25 -7.04 2.64
C GLN A 51 2.41 -5.53 2.43
N TYR A 52 3.49 -4.98 2.99
CA TYR A 52 3.91 -3.59 2.79
C TYR A 52 5.41 -3.47 3.05
N VAL A 53 6.01 -2.37 2.57
CA VAL A 53 7.43 -2.11 2.79
C VAL A 53 7.60 -1.43 4.14
N ARG A 54 8.12 -2.16 5.13
CA ARG A 54 8.35 -1.62 6.47
C ARG A 54 9.62 -0.76 6.49
N LEU A 55 9.48 0.48 6.94
CA LEU A 55 10.58 1.41 7.18
C LEU A 55 10.94 1.43 8.67
N SER A 56 12.15 1.90 8.99
CA SER A 56 12.58 2.01 10.39
C SER A 56 11.69 3.00 11.17
N PRO A 57 11.28 2.71 12.42
CA PRO A 57 10.36 3.56 13.19
C PRO A 57 10.87 4.99 13.44
N LEU A 58 12.19 5.20 13.45
CA LEU A 58 12.80 6.52 13.68
C LEU A 58 12.51 7.54 12.56
N ASN A 59 12.04 7.05 11.43
CA ASN A 59 12.06 7.76 10.17
C ASN A 59 10.64 8.20 9.74
N ALA A 60 9.60 7.43 10.06
CA ALA A 60 8.29 7.51 9.41
C ALA A 60 7.34 8.70 9.76
N ARG A 61 7.81 9.79 10.39
CA ARG A 61 6.94 10.93 10.81
C ARG A 61 7.28 12.28 10.19
N MET A 62 7.99 12.27 9.08
CA MET A 62 8.30 13.49 8.33
C MET A 62 7.20 13.75 7.27
N PHE A 63 6.94 15.03 6.96
CA PHE A 63 6.12 15.47 5.81
C PHE A 63 4.65 15.04 5.77
N THR A 64 3.99 14.76 6.91
CA THR A 64 2.59 14.25 6.97
C THR A 64 2.36 12.86 6.36
N TRP A 65 3.44 12.14 6.02
CA TRP A 65 3.40 10.75 5.56
C TRP A 65 3.55 9.75 6.71
N SER A 66 3.02 8.55 6.54
CA SER A 66 3.00 7.45 7.51
C SER A 66 3.40 6.13 6.87
N ASN A 67 4.16 5.32 7.61
CA ASN A 67 4.47 3.91 7.29
C ASN A 67 3.68 2.94 8.21
N ASP A 68 2.73 3.46 8.99
CA ASP A 68 1.92 2.63 9.88
C ASP A 68 0.98 1.74 9.04
N PRO A 69 1.00 0.40 9.20
CA PRO A 69 0.11 -0.49 8.44
C PRO A 69 -1.37 -0.14 8.56
N ASP A 70 -1.80 0.44 9.69
CA ASP A 70 -3.18 0.87 9.90
C ASP A 70 -3.54 2.10 9.05
N ASP A 71 -2.55 2.91 8.67
CA ASP A 71 -2.72 4.09 7.81
C ASP A 71 -2.59 3.75 6.31
N LEU A 72 -2.01 2.61 5.94
CA LEU A 72 -1.71 2.22 4.54
C LEU A 72 -2.91 1.67 3.76
N SER A 73 -4.12 1.62 4.35
CA SER A 73 -5.34 1.14 3.68
C SER A 73 -5.17 -0.21 2.98
N LEU A 74 -4.40 -1.13 3.60
CA LEU A 74 -3.96 -2.39 2.97
C LEU A 74 -5.14 -3.25 2.48
N ASP A 75 -6.21 -3.33 3.26
CA ASP A 75 -7.37 -4.15 2.92
C ASP A 75 -8.17 -3.59 1.71
N THR A 76 -8.09 -2.28 1.49
CA THR A 76 -8.81 -1.59 0.41
C THR A 76 -8.09 -1.74 -0.93
N TYR A 77 -6.78 -1.45 -0.96
CA TYR A 77 -6.03 -1.29 -2.21
C TYR A 77 -5.06 -2.42 -2.52
N PHE A 78 -4.70 -3.25 -1.54
CA PHE A 78 -3.64 -4.27 -1.65
C PHE A 78 -4.09 -5.66 -1.21
N ASN A 79 -5.40 -5.87 -1.04
CA ASN A 79 -5.95 -7.18 -0.73
C ASN A 79 -6.10 -8.01 -2.02
N PRO A 80 -5.37 -9.13 -2.18
CA PRO A 80 -5.43 -9.94 -3.39
C PRO A 80 -6.74 -10.72 -3.57
N LEU A 81 -7.65 -10.68 -2.59
CA LEU A 81 -8.98 -11.29 -2.68
C LEU A 81 -10.05 -10.32 -3.19
N LYS A 82 -9.67 -9.06 -3.46
CA LYS A 82 -10.52 -7.97 -3.94
C LYS A 82 -9.85 -7.32 -5.16
N PRO A 83 -10.59 -6.52 -5.95
CA PRO A 83 -9.95 -5.59 -6.89
C PRO A 83 -8.90 -4.76 -6.15
N ASN A 84 -7.69 -4.69 -6.72
CA ASN A 84 -6.53 -4.11 -6.07
C ASN A 84 -5.63 -3.39 -7.09
N LEU A 85 -4.83 -2.43 -6.61
CA LEU A 85 -3.96 -1.61 -7.46
C LEU A 85 -2.93 -2.41 -8.27
N PRO A 86 -2.23 -3.43 -7.70
CA PRO A 86 -1.31 -4.26 -8.46
C PRO A 86 -1.95 -4.88 -9.72
N ASP A 87 -3.16 -5.42 -9.58
CA ASP A 87 -3.87 -6.06 -10.68
C ASP A 87 -4.46 -5.03 -11.67
N GLU A 88 -4.95 -3.89 -11.17
CA GLU A 88 -5.54 -2.82 -11.98
C GLU A 88 -4.54 -2.17 -12.95
N TYR A 89 -3.32 -1.89 -12.47
CA TYR A 89 -2.25 -1.31 -13.28
C TYR A 89 -1.30 -2.35 -13.87
N ASN A 90 -1.58 -3.65 -13.66
CA ASN A 90 -0.74 -4.76 -14.10
C ASN A 90 0.74 -4.62 -13.66
N ILE A 91 0.97 -4.20 -12.41
CA ILE A 91 2.30 -3.99 -11.83
C ILE A 91 2.61 -5.08 -10.81
N GLN A 92 3.54 -5.97 -11.15
CA GLN A 92 3.91 -7.10 -10.30
C GLN A 92 4.63 -6.67 -9.02
N GLY A 93 4.13 -7.17 -7.90
CA GLY A 93 4.73 -6.95 -6.58
C GLY A 93 4.64 -5.50 -6.12
N LEU A 94 3.66 -4.74 -6.60
CA LEU A 94 3.40 -3.38 -6.14
C LEU A 94 2.94 -3.40 -4.67
N LEU A 95 3.70 -2.74 -3.81
CA LEU A 95 3.48 -2.68 -2.37
C LEU A 95 3.46 -1.23 -1.89
N PRO A 96 2.63 -0.90 -0.88
CA PRO A 96 2.66 0.41 -0.27
C PRO A 96 3.89 0.58 0.60
N VAL A 97 4.50 1.77 0.51
CA VAL A 97 5.63 2.19 1.33
C VAL A 97 5.21 3.28 2.29
N LEU A 98 4.60 4.35 1.80
CA LEU A 98 4.09 5.43 2.63
C LEU A 98 2.70 5.84 2.17
N ARG A 99 1.90 6.37 3.09
CA ARG A 99 0.64 7.06 2.79
C ARG A 99 0.65 8.44 3.42
N GLU A 100 0.03 9.41 2.76
CA GLU A 100 -0.27 10.73 3.29
C GLU A 100 -1.71 10.73 3.87
N PRO A 101 -1.96 10.24 5.10
CA PRO A 101 -3.32 10.10 5.64
C PRO A 101 -4.03 11.44 5.84
N LYS A 102 -3.26 12.54 5.91
CA LYS A 102 -3.76 13.91 6.09
C LYS A 102 -3.16 14.78 5.01
N GLY A 103 -3.95 15.09 3.98
CA GLY A 103 -3.48 15.86 2.81
C GLY A 103 -4.17 15.39 1.55
N ALA A 104 -3.39 15.23 0.48
CA ALA A 104 -3.86 14.77 -0.83
C ALA A 104 -4.20 13.27 -0.87
N GLN A 105 -4.07 12.53 0.24
CA GLN A 105 -4.39 11.09 0.31
C GLN A 105 -3.60 10.27 -0.71
N ARG A 106 -2.32 10.61 -0.87
CA ARG A 106 -1.43 9.94 -1.81
C ARG A 106 -0.75 8.74 -1.17
N PHE A 107 -0.37 7.79 -2.01
CA PHE A 107 0.47 6.66 -1.65
C PHE A 107 1.79 6.75 -2.41
N LEU A 108 2.87 6.44 -1.70
CA LEU A 108 4.16 6.12 -2.30
C LEU A 108 4.27 4.60 -2.33
N LEU A 109 4.37 4.06 -3.54
CA LEU A 109 4.38 2.63 -3.80
C LEU A 109 5.73 2.21 -4.36
N ARG A 110 6.04 0.91 -4.22
CA ARG A 110 7.27 0.30 -4.75
C ARG A 110 6.93 -1.05 -5.37
N ASP A 111 7.47 -1.33 -6.54
CA ASP A 111 7.28 -2.63 -7.21
C ASP A 111 8.41 -3.63 -6.93
N ALA A 112 8.30 -4.83 -7.50
CA ALA A 112 9.31 -5.89 -7.36
C ALA A 112 10.67 -5.54 -7.99
N ARG A 113 10.75 -4.51 -8.83
CA ARG A 113 11.98 -4.05 -9.51
C ARG A 113 12.59 -2.81 -8.86
N ASP A 114 12.18 -2.47 -7.64
CA ASP A 114 12.64 -1.27 -6.92
C ASP A 114 12.27 0.07 -7.61
N ARG A 115 11.20 0.08 -8.41
CA ARG A 115 10.66 1.30 -9.04
C ARG A 115 9.60 1.91 -8.13
N PHE A 116 9.57 3.23 -8.07
CA PHE A 116 8.66 3.99 -7.22
C PHE A 116 7.51 4.59 -8.01
N TYR A 117 6.34 4.62 -7.40
CA TYR A 117 5.13 5.17 -7.98
C TYR A 117 4.41 6.05 -6.96
N LEU A 118 3.75 7.09 -7.45
CA LEU A 118 2.81 7.89 -6.68
C LEU A 118 1.40 7.55 -7.14
N PHE A 119 0.53 7.20 -6.21
CA PHE A 119 -0.90 7.02 -6.48
C PHE A 119 -1.65 8.11 -5.75
N ASP A 120 -2.54 8.82 -6.44
CA ASP A 120 -3.45 9.79 -5.83
C ASP A 120 -4.84 9.17 -5.71
N GLU A 121 -5.29 8.99 -4.48
CA GLU A 121 -6.58 8.38 -4.15
C GLU A 121 -7.76 9.21 -4.66
N PHE A 122 -7.61 10.53 -4.74
CA PHE A 122 -8.67 11.44 -5.14
C PHE A 122 -8.87 11.47 -6.66
N GLU A 123 -7.78 11.57 -7.41
CA GLU A 123 -7.82 11.56 -8.88
C GLU A 123 -7.91 10.14 -9.46
N GLY A 124 -7.54 9.12 -8.69
CA GLY A 124 -7.47 7.74 -9.18
C GLY A 124 -6.37 7.55 -10.22
N GLU A 125 -5.31 8.36 -10.14
CA GLU A 125 -4.20 8.36 -11.09
C GLU A 125 -2.94 7.79 -10.45
N LEU A 126 -2.18 7.04 -11.25
CA LEU A 126 -0.88 6.48 -10.87
C LEU A 126 0.20 7.09 -11.76
N TRP A 127 1.28 7.55 -11.15
CA TRP A 127 2.44 8.05 -11.87
C TRP A 127 3.70 7.30 -11.46
N TRP A 128 4.50 6.93 -12.45
CA TRP A 128 5.83 6.39 -12.25
C TRP A 128 6.81 7.53 -11.95
N VAL A 129 7.58 7.41 -10.87
CA VAL A 129 8.58 8.40 -10.46
C VAL A 129 9.91 8.11 -11.16
N LYS A 130 10.41 9.08 -11.91
CA LYS A 130 11.65 9.01 -12.68
C LYS A 130 12.78 9.67 -11.91
N PHE A 131 13.83 8.90 -11.67
CA PHE A 131 15.12 9.42 -11.27
C PHE A 131 15.90 9.84 -12.52
N ARG A 132 16.46 11.04 -12.57
CA ARG A 132 17.27 11.41 -13.73
C ARG A 132 18.65 10.74 -13.63
N PRO A 133 19.20 10.26 -14.77
CA PRO A 133 20.57 9.75 -14.79
C PRO A 133 21.55 10.81 -14.27
N GLY A 134 22.45 10.40 -13.37
CA GLY A 134 23.44 11.31 -12.76
C GLY A 134 22.91 12.25 -11.67
N GLU A 135 21.65 12.11 -11.24
CA GLU A 135 21.20 12.68 -9.96
C GLU A 135 21.77 11.87 -8.79
N GLU A 136 21.89 12.49 -7.62
CA GLU A 136 22.39 11.88 -6.37
C GLU A 136 21.62 10.61 -5.93
N THR A 137 20.52 10.31 -6.60
CA THR A 137 19.62 9.19 -6.36
C THR A 137 20.22 7.83 -6.71
N GLU A 138 21.20 7.76 -7.62
CA GLU A 138 21.98 6.54 -7.88
C GLU A 138 22.84 6.12 -6.68
N CYS A 139 23.19 7.07 -5.82
CA CYS A 139 23.97 6.82 -4.59
C CYS A 139 23.10 6.45 -3.38
N LEU A 140 21.77 6.56 -3.49
CA LEU A 140 20.85 6.23 -2.41
C LEU A 140 20.60 4.72 -2.43
N GLU A 141 21.28 3.98 -1.55
CA GLU A 141 21.13 2.53 -1.46
C GLU A 141 19.90 2.16 -0.62
N GLU A 142 19.57 2.97 0.40
CA GLU A 142 18.47 2.66 1.29
C GLU A 142 17.13 3.15 0.72
N VAL A 143 16.11 2.28 0.80
CA VAL A 143 14.72 2.60 0.41
C VAL A 143 14.24 3.87 1.10
N TRP A 144 14.60 4.04 2.38
CA TRP A 144 14.25 5.22 3.16
C TRP A 144 14.77 6.52 2.55
N GLU A 145 16.04 6.53 2.12
CA GLU A 145 16.67 7.70 1.53
C GLU A 145 16.01 8.08 0.20
N LYS A 146 15.69 7.07 -0.63
CA LYS A 146 14.91 7.27 -1.86
C LYS A 146 13.54 7.86 -1.56
N CYS A 147 12.84 7.34 -0.55
CA CYS A 147 11.55 7.90 -0.13
C CYS A 147 11.70 9.37 0.30
N MET A 148 12.70 9.72 1.09
CA MET A 148 12.92 11.10 1.52
C MET A 148 13.20 12.05 0.36
N TRP A 149 14.02 11.61 -0.59
CA TRP A 149 14.27 12.40 -1.80
C TRP A 149 12.97 12.63 -2.58
N ILE A 150 12.20 11.56 -2.84
CA ILE A 150 10.91 11.67 -3.55
C ILE A 150 9.95 12.62 -2.82
N LEU A 151 9.82 12.48 -1.51
CA LEU A 151 8.93 13.34 -0.72
C LEU A 151 9.38 14.81 -0.73
N GLY A 152 10.68 15.07 -0.75
CA GLY A 152 11.25 16.40 -0.96
C GLY A 152 10.83 16.97 -2.32
N GLU A 153 11.04 16.22 -3.39
CA GLU A 153 10.68 16.63 -4.76
C GLU A 153 9.18 16.83 -4.93
N VAL A 154 8.35 15.97 -4.33
CA VAL A 154 6.89 16.09 -4.31
C VAL A 154 6.47 17.37 -3.58
N SER A 155 7.08 17.67 -2.44
CA SER A 155 6.79 18.88 -1.67
C SER A 155 7.20 20.17 -2.41
N MET A 156 8.21 20.07 -3.27
CA MET A 156 8.68 21.17 -4.13
C MET A 156 8.03 21.19 -5.52
N CYS A 157 7.08 20.29 -5.80
CA CYS A 157 6.45 20.13 -7.12
C CYS A 157 7.44 19.90 -8.28
N ASN A 158 8.59 19.30 -7.99
CA ASN A 158 9.68 19.07 -8.95
C ASN A 158 9.81 17.60 -9.38
N VAL A 159 8.95 16.72 -8.82
CA VAL A 159 9.00 15.29 -9.12
C VAL A 159 8.81 15.03 -10.62
N CYS A 160 9.84 14.47 -11.26
CA CYS A 160 9.73 13.99 -12.63
C CYS A 160 8.92 12.71 -12.61
N SER A 161 7.73 12.74 -13.20
CA SER A 161 6.84 11.58 -13.22
C SER A 161 6.08 11.46 -14.53
N GLU A 162 5.69 10.24 -14.86
CA GLU A 162 4.90 9.92 -16.06
C GLU A 162 3.69 9.07 -15.69
N ALA A 163 2.54 9.37 -16.30
CA ALA A 163 1.30 8.66 -16.02
C ALA A 163 1.40 7.19 -16.42
N VAL A 164 0.87 6.31 -15.56
CA VAL A 164 0.77 4.88 -15.77
C VAL A 164 -0.68 4.55 -16.08
N PHE A 165 -0.89 3.74 -17.11
CA PHE A 165 -2.21 3.26 -17.49
C PHE A 165 -2.26 1.73 -17.37
N TRP A 166 -3.46 1.17 -17.30
CA TRP A 166 -3.69 -0.27 -17.16
C TRP A 166 -3.02 -1.11 -18.27
N ASP A 167 -2.86 -0.55 -19.47
CA ASP A 167 -2.24 -1.18 -20.64
C ASP A 167 -0.83 -0.65 -20.96
N TYR A 168 -0.36 0.37 -20.24
CA TYR A 168 0.91 1.03 -20.52
C TYR A 168 1.64 1.48 -19.26
N ASN A 169 2.82 0.88 -19.04
CA ASN A 169 3.75 1.28 -17.99
C ASN A 169 5.02 1.90 -18.60
N PRO A 170 5.20 3.24 -18.55
CA PRO A 170 6.37 3.91 -19.12
C PRO A 170 7.70 3.41 -18.56
N ALA A 171 7.68 2.86 -17.34
CA ALA A 171 8.86 2.30 -16.69
C ALA A 171 9.40 1.03 -17.37
N ASP A 172 8.63 0.38 -18.26
CA ASP A 172 9.06 -0.80 -19.01
C ASP A 172 9.81 -0.44 -20.32
N ASP A 173 9.80 0.82 -20.72
CA ASP A 173 10.46 1.29 -21.95
C ASP A 173 11.90 1.77 -21.73
N VAL A 174 12.28 2.05 -20.49
CA VAL A 174 13.62 2.54 -20.10
C VAL A 174 14.74 1.56 -20.48
N GLY A 175 14.44 0.26 -20.52
CA GLY A 175 15.39 -0.77 -20.96
C GLY A 175 15.34 -1.10 -22.46
N LYS A 176 14.35 -0.58 -23.19
CA LYS A 176 14.15 -0.85 -24.64
C LYS A 176 14.66 0.28 -25.51
N ALA A 177 14.62 1.52 -25.00
CA ALA A 177 15.31 2.64 -25.60
C ALA A 177 16.81 2.47 -25.34
N GLY A 178 17.51 1.80 -26.26
CA GLY A 178 18.97 1.77 -26.25
C GLY A 178 19.48 3.20 -26.10
N TYR A 179 20.20 3.47 -25.01
CA TYR A 179 20.90 4.71 -24.67
C TYR A 179 20.72 5.85 -25.69
N TYR A 180 19.63 6.61 -25.57
CA TYR A 180 19.72 8.00 -25.99
C TYR A 180 20.45 8.71 -24.86
N GLU A 181 21.77 8.83 -25.00
CA GLU A 181 22.57 9.79 -24.26
C GLU A 181 21.81 11.11 -24.30
N CYS A 182 21.23 11.52 -23.17
CA CYS A 182 20.76 12.87 -23.00
C CYS A 182 22.02 13.72 -22.96
N GLY A 183 22.46 14.18 -24.13
CA GLY A 183 23.65 14.98 -24.32
C GLY A 183 23.53 16.31 -23.59
N TYR A 184 23.77 16.30 -22.28
CA TYR A 184 24.08 17.52 -21.55
C TYR A 184 25.56 17.81 -21.75
N ALA A 185 25.81 18.72 -22.68
CA ALA A 185 27.10 19.38 -22.81
C ALA A 185 27.43 20.05 -21.47
N PHE A 186 28.30 19.41 -20.70
CA PHE A 186 28.97 20.02 -19.56
C PHE A 186 29.85 21.14 -20.13
N SER A 187 29.31 22.36 -20.20
CA SER A 187 30.07 23.53 -20.58
C SER A 187 31.04 23.81 -19.44
N SER A 188 32.26 23.27 -19.56
CA SER A 188 33.35 23.55 -18.64
C SER A 188 33.66 25.04 -18.73
N MET A 189 33.18 25.82 -17.75
CA MET A 189 33.73 27.14 -17.48
C MET A 189 35.13 26.95 -16.89
N SER A 190 36.11 26.78 -17.77
CA SER A 190 37.51 26.96 -17.41
C SER A 190 37.70 28.42 -16.99
N HIS A 191 37.82 28.64 -15.68
CA HIS A 191 38.38 29.87 -15.13
C HIS A 191 39.83 29.99 -15.59
N GLY A 192 40.05 30.74 -16.66
CA GLY A 192 41.37 31.17 -17.12
C GLY A 192 41.82 32.39 -16.33
N GLU A 193 42.81 32.16 -15.48
CA GLU A 193 43.61 33.10 -14.69
C GLU A 193 43.92 34.43 -15.38
N ARG A 194 43.72 35.53 -14.62
CA ARG A 194 44.38 36.81 -14.87
C ARG A 194 45.86 36.68 -14.51
N VAL A 195 46.74 37.05 -15.43
CA VAL A 195 48.09 37.57 -15.13
C VAL A 195 48.22 38.92 -15.80
#